data_AF-A0A3Q9WSC8-F1
#
_entry.id   AF-A0A3Q9WSC8-F1
#
_cell.length_a   1.000
_cell.length_b   1.000
_cell.length_c   1.000
_cell.angle_alpha   90.00
_cell.angle_beta   90.00
_cell.angle_gamma   90.00
#
_symmetry.space_group_name_H-M   'P 1'
#
loop_
_entity.id
_entity.type
_entity.pdbx_description
1 polymer ?
#
loop_
_entity_poly.entity_id
_entity_poly.type
_entity_poly.pdbx_seq_one_letter_code
_entity_poly.pdbx_strand_id
1 'polypeptide(L)'
;PGEDPKFVPISWDEAFKTVADRLNGLRDKGESHKFGLFFGRGWGASDVGVNIVEFGKLYGSPNAPIGHSSICSDGSVLAKQYTDGNASYSAYDYRNANYLLIFDANFLEAFRPYNNNMQTWGYIRGVKTPKTSVTYVDVHMNQTASAADRALLIKPGTDGALALAIAHVILTEGLWEKSFVGDFKDGENQFKTGAALDTKSFNEKWVSGLIQWWNTELKDRTPKWAEGVTTIPAELIIKTAMEFGSTRPAIALFERGAHTHSNGVLNGMAIHSLNALVGAMFAKGGLMYQMGPAYGPAPANSADY
;
A
#
# COMPACT_ATOMS: atom_id res chain seq x y z
N PRO A 1 6.18 29.56 -18.45
CA PRO A 1 7.23 29.23 -17.45
C PRO A 1 8.43 30.16 -17.65
N GLY A 2 8.91 30.83 -16.59
CA GLY A 2 10.07 31.73 -16.68
C GLY A 2 9.75 33.22 -16.90
N GLU A 3 8.49 33.64 -16.77
CA GLU A 3 8.17 35.07 -16.68
C GLU A 3 8.33 35.56 -15.24
N ASP A 4 8.93 36.73 -15.05
CA ASP A 4 9.04 37.39 -13.75
C ASP A 4 7.67 37.95 -13.36
N PRO A 5 7.04 37.49 -12.26
CA PRO A 5 5.71 37.91 -11.87
C PRO A 5 5.63 39.37 -11.38
N LYS A 6 6.78 40.04 -11.17
CA LYS A 6 6.86 41.42 -10.67
C LYS A 6 5.97 41.66 -9.43
N PHE A 7 5.98 40.71 -8.49
CA PHE A 7 5.19 40.82 -7.26
C PHE A 7 5.52 42.09 -6.49
N VAL A 8 4.49 42.73 -5.96
CA VAL A 8 4.57 43.89 -5.07
C VAL A 8 3.85 43.57 -3.75
N PRO A 9 4.30 44.12 -2.61
CA PRO A 9 3.62 43.91 -1.34
C PRO A 9 2.25 44.61 -1.32
N ILE A 10 1.26 43.94 -0.75
CA ILE A 10 -0.10 44.44 -0.53
C ILE A 10 -0.57 44.07 0.89
N SER A 11 -1.64 44.70 1.37
CA SER A 11 -2.24 44.34 2.66
C SER A 11 -3.07 43.04 2.58
N TRP A 12 -3.37 42.44 3.73
CA TRP A 12 -4.29 41.30 3.80
C TRP A 12 -5.70 41.64 3.30
N ASP A 13 -6.22 42.83 3.66
CA ASP A 13 -7.54 43.29 3.21
C ASP A 13 -7.59 43.42 1.69
N GLU A 14 -6.53 43.95 1.08
CA GLU A 14 -6.42 44.06 -0.38
C GLU A 14 -6.36 42.68 -1.05
N ALA A 15 -5.58 41.75 -0.50
CA ALA A 15 -5.48 40.39 -1.00
C ALA A 15 -6.82 39.65 -0.94
N PHE A 16 -7.50 39.68 0.22
CA PHE A 16 -8.80 39.03 0.39
C PHE A 16 -9.87 39.65 -0.51
N LYS A 17 -9.92 40.98 -0.59
CA LYS A 17 -10.86 41.67 -1.49
C LYS A 17 -10.62 41.28 -2.96
N THR A 18 -9.35 41.23 -3.39
CA THR A 18 -9.00 40.84 -4.76
C THR A 18 -9.48 39.43 -5.12
N VAL A 19 -9.33 38.47 -4.20
CA VAL A 19 -9.82 37.10 -4.39
C VAL A 19 -11.35 37.05 -4.35
N ALA A 20 -11.97 37.70 -3.36
CA ALA A 20 -13.41 37.73 -3.19
C ALA A 20 -14.13 38.34 -4.39
N ASP A 21 -13.65 39.46 -4.93
CA ASP A 21 -14.24 40.12 -6.11
C ASP A 21 -14.21 39.19 -7.34
N ARG A 22 -13.14 38.41 -7.53
CA ARG A 22 -13.07 37.42 -8.62
C ARG A 22 -14.04 36.26 -8.42
N LEU A 23 -14.14 35.75 -7.19
CA LEU A 23 -15.06 34.66 -6.86
C LEU A 23 -16.53 35.09 -7.00
N ASN A 24 -16.88 36.30 -6.54
CA ASN A 24 -18.21 36.87 -6.72
C ASN A 24 -18.51 37.09 -8.20
N GLY A 25 -17.56 37.63 -8.98
CA GLY A 25 -17.74 37.81 -10.42
C GLY A 25 -17.99 36.52 -11.20
N LEU A 26 -17.45 35.37 -10.78
CA LEU A 26 -17.81 34.06 -11.34
C LEU A 26 -19.22 33.63 -10.91
N ARG A 27 -19.56 33.84 -9.64
CA ARG A 27 -20.87 33.47 -9.08
C ARG A 27 -22.01 34.26 -9.71
N ASP A 28 -21.85 35.58 -9.87
CA ASP A 28 -22.86 36.47 -10.47
C ASP A 28 -23.18 36.08 -11.92
N LYS A 29 -22.23 35.43 -12.61
CA LYS A 29 -22.40 34.92 -13.98
C LYS A 29 -22.93 33.49 -14.03
N GLY A 30 -23.13 32.83 -12.89
CA GLY A 30 -23.47 31.39 -12.83
C GLY A 30 -22.31 30.46 -13.20
N GLU A 31 -21.06 30.92 -13.10
CA GLU A 31 -19.85 30.21 -13.54
C GLU A 31 -18.95 29.74 -12.38
N SER A 32 -19.52 29.58 -11.18
CA SER A 32 -18.79 29.15 -9.97
C SER A 32 -18.00 27.85 -10.18
N HIS A 33 -18.48 26.94 -11.03
CA HIS A 33 -17.81 25.69 -11.40
C HIS A 33 -16.43 25.87 -12.05
N LYS A 34 -16.10 27.06 -12.57
CA LYS A 34 -14.77 27.36 -13.14
C LYS A 34 -13.68 27.59 -12.09
N PHE A 35 -14.05 27.79 -10.82
CA PHE A 35 -13.09 27.89 -9.73
C PHE A 35 -12.58 26.51 -9.33
N GLY A 36 -11.25 26.35 -9.24
CA GLY A 36 -10.62 25.14 -8.71
C GLY A 36 -9.78 25.46 -7.47
N LEU A 37 -9.88 24.61 -6.44
CA LEU A 37 -9.08 24.68 -5.23
C LEU A 37 -8.19 23.43 -5.14
N PHE A 38 -6.89 23.68 -5.30
CA PHE A 38 -5.84 22.67 -5.24
C PHE A 38 -5.16 22.70 -3.88
N PHE A 39 -4.89 21.54 -3.29
CA PHE A 39 -4.15 21.46 -2.03
C PHE A 39 -3.00 20.46 -2.09
N GLY A 40 -1.89 20.83 -1.46
CA GLY A 40 -0.73 19.99 -1.25
C GLY A 40 -0.84 19.24 0.08
N ARG A 41 0.05 19.58 1.03
CA ARG A 41 -0.02 19.02 2.38
C ARG A 41 -1.28 19.54 3.11
N GLY A 42 -1.99 18.64 3.81
CA GLY A 42 -3.17 19.06 4.58
C GLY A 42 -4.02 17.95 5.20
N TRP A 43 -3.45 16.77 5.44
CA TRP A 43 -4.22 15.67 6.02
C TRP A 43 -4.30 15.85 7.55
N GLY A 44 -5.28 16.62 8.00
CA GLY A 44 -5.53 16.91 9.41
C GLY A 44 -6.76 17.78 9.63
N ALA A 45 -7.43 17.58 10.77
CA ALA A 45 -8.58 18.38 11.19
C ALA A 45 -8.23 19.85 11.48
N SER A 46 -6.95 20.19 11.60
CA SER A 46 -6.43 21.53 11.90
C SER A 46 -6.07 22.36 10.65
N ASP A 47 -6.15 21.79 9.44
CA ASP A 47 -5.46 22.36 8.27
C ASP A 47 -6.43 22.62 7.10
N VAL A 48 -6.82 21.57 6.37
CA VAL A 48 -7.34 21.62 4.99
C VAL A 48 -8.62 20.77 4.84
N GLY A 49 -8.71 19.65 5.58
CA GLY A 49 -9.78 18.67 5.42
C GLY A 49 -11.16 19.08 5.95
N VAL A 50 -11.24 20.01 6.91
CA VAL A 50 -12.53 20.34 7.56
C VAL A 50 -13.36 21.34 6.76
N ASN A 51 -12.71 22.21 5.96
CA ASN A 51 -13.41 23.35 5.35
C ASN A 51 -13.33 23.42 3.82
N ILE A 52 -12.44 22.70 3.13
CA ILE A 52 -12.35 22.85 1.66
C ILE A 52 -13.54 22.20 0.94
N VAL A 53 -13.94 21.00 1.38
CA VAL A 53 -15.11 20.32 0.81
C VAL A 53 -16.37 21.14 1.06
N GLU A 54 -16.55 21.61 2.29
CA GLU A 54 -17.72 22.42 2.65
C GLU A 54 -17.68 23.80 1.97
N PHE A 55 -16.50 24.42 1.83
CA PHE A 55 -16.34 25.64 1.04
C PHE A 55 -16.68 25.41 -0.43
N GLY A 56 -16.24 24.31 -1.04
CA GLY A 56 -16.57 23.97 -2.43
C GLY A 56 -18.09 23.84 -2.64
N LYS A 57 -18.78 23.14 -1.73
CA LYS A 57 -20.24 23.00 -1.73
C LYS A 57 -20.93 24.35 -1.56
N LEU A 58 -20.56 25.13 -0.55
CA LEU A 58 -21.11 26.47 -0.29
C LEU A 58 -20.82 27.43 -1.44
N TYR A 59 -19.64 27.32 -2.05
CA TYR A 59 -19.26 28.16 -3.16
C TYR A 59 -20.06 27.82 -4.43
N GLY A 60 -20.36 26.54 -4.63
CA GLY A 60 -20.99 26.00 -5.83
C GLY A 60 -19.98 25.55 -6.88
N SER A 61 -18.82 25.01 -6.45
CA SER A 61 -17.83 24.41 -7.36
C SER A 61 -17.54 22.95 -6.99
N PRO A 62 -17.59 22.02 -7.96
CA PRO A 62 -17.17 20.63 -7.74
C PRO A 62 -15.64 20.48 -7.68
N ASN A 63 -14.88 21.50 -8.09
CA ASN A 63 -13.42 21.44 -8.24
C ASN A 63 -12.67 21.85 -6.95
N ALA A 64 -13.26 21.62 -5.79
CA ALA A 64 -12.72 21.98 -4.47
C ALA A 64 -12.95 20.83 -3.47
N PRO A 65 -12.35 19.66 -3.74
CA PRO A 65 -11.05 19.40 -3.13
C PRO A 65 -10.09 18.66 -4.08
N ILE A 66 -9.41 19.37 -5.00
CA ILE A 66 -8.41 18.72 -5.87
C ILE A 66 -7.11 18.51 -5.08
N GLY A 67 -6.94 17.32 -4.51
CA GLY A 67 -5.81 16.95 -3.66
C GLY A 67 -4.65 16.29 -4.39
N HIS A 68 -3.55 16.07 -3.66
CA HIS A 68 -2.37 15.39 -4.18
C HIS A 68 -2.37 13.86 -3.99
N SER A 69 -3.45 13.25 -3.50
CA SER A 69 -3.42 11.84 -3.06
C SER A 69 -3.14 10.87 -4.19
N SER A 70 -3.64 11.17 -5.40
CA SER A 70 -3.45 10.37 -6.61
C SER A 70 -2.01 10.31 -7.10
N ILE A 71 -1.23 11.37 -6.84
CA ILE A 71 0.22 11.40 -7.09
C ILE A 71 1.02 10.96 -5.85
N CYS A 72 0.33 10.60 -4.75
CA CYS A 72 0.95 10.23 -3.49
C CYS A 72 0.94 8.72 -3.25
N SER A 73 -0.24 8.13 -2.97
CA SER A 73 -0.36 6.77 -2.41
C SER A 73 -1.70 6.09 -2.70
N ASP A 74 -2.59 6.68 -3.51
CA ASP A 74 -3.93 6.11 -3.73
C ASP A 74 -3.88 4.69 -4.30
N GLY A 75 -2.86 4.34 -5.09
CA GLY A 75 -2.67 2.97 -5.58
C GLY A 75 -2.49 1.95 -4.45
N SER A 76 -1.70 2.29 -3.41
CA SER A 76 -1.51 1.47 -2.20
C SER A 76 -2.80 1.31 -1.41
N VAL A 77 -3.58 2.41 -1.30
CA VAL A 77 -4.88 2.41 -0.60
C VAL A 77 -5.91 1.56 -1.35
N LEU A 78 -6.05 1.74 -2.66
CA LEU A 78 -6.99 0.97 -3.48
C LEU A 78 -6.64 -0.53 -3.49
N ALA A 79 -5.37 -0.88 -3.59
CA ALA A 79 -4.93 -2.27 -3.52
C ALA A 79 -5.38 -2.95 -2.23
N LYS A 80 -5.26 -2.27 -1.08
CA LYS A 80 -5.71 -2.78 0.22
C LYS A 80 -7.23 -2.80 0.29
N GLN A 81 -7.91 -1.73 -0.10
CA GLN A 81 -9.36 -1.66 -0.14
C GLN A 81 -9.99 -2.82 -0.92
N TYR A 82 -9.42 -3.20 -2.07
CA TYR A 82 -9.90 -4.34 -2.86
C TYR A 82 -9.53 -5.71 -2.29
N THR A 83 -8.56 -5.79 -1.38
CA THR A 83 -8.06 -7.07 -0.85
C THR A 83 -8.59 -7.38 0.54
N ASP A 84 -8.65 -6.40 1.45
CA ASP A 84 -9.10 -6.57 2.84
C ASP A 84 -10.15 -5.54 3.29
N GLY A 85 -10.52 -4.58 2.42
CA GLY A 85 -11.47 -3.52 2.75
C GLY A 85 -10.84 -2.31 3.44
N ASN A 86 -9.53 -2.27 3.65
CA ASN A 86 -8.83 -1.11 4.23
C ASN A 86 -8.65 0.00 3.18
N ALA A 87 -9.55 0.97 3.17
CA ALA A 87 -9.42 2.22 2.40
C ALA A 87 -8.48 3.23 3.08
N SER A 88 -7.37 2.74 3.64
CA SER A 88 -6.37 3.55 4.34
C SER A 88 -5.01 2.83 4.33
N TYR A 89 -4.09 3.37 5.12
CA TYR A 89 -2.80 2.76 5.36
C TYR A 89 -2.88 1.64 6.39
N SER A 90 -1.82 0.82 6.43
CA SER A 90 -1.67 -0.24 7.42
C SER A 90 -0.67 0.20 8.50
N ALA A 91 -0.92 -0.24 9.73
CA ALA A 91 0.07 -0.28 10.79
C ALA A 91 0.73 -1.66 10.82
N TYR A 92 1.99 -1.73 11.22
CA TYR A 92 2.79 -2.95 11.16
C TYR A 92 3.53 -3.17 12.48
N ASP A 93 3.46 -4.39 12.99
CA ASP A 93 4.11 -4.80 14.24
C ASP A 93 5.53 -5.34 13.97
N TYR A 94 6.36 -4.50 13.35
CA TYR A 94 7.72 -4.88 12.91
C TYR A 94 8.59 -5.43 14.05
N ARG A 95 8.43 -4.92 15.27
CA ARG A 95 9.24 -5.35 16.44
C ARG A 95 9.02 -6.83 16.77
N ASN A 96 7.87 -7.41 16.43
CA ASN A 96 7.56 -8.82 16.67
C ASN A 96 7.68 -9.69 15.40
N ALA A 97 7.91 -9.10 14.23
CA ALA A 97 8.10 -9.85 12.99
C ALA A 97 9.45 -10.57 12.97
N ASN A 98 9.50 -11.80 12.43
CA ASN A 98 10.72 -12.57 12.19
C ASN A 98 11.21 -12.42 10.75
N TYR A 99 10.33 -12.05 9.81
CA TYR A 99 10.70 -11.80 8.41
C TYR A 99 9.99 -10.56 7.85
N LEU A 100 10.73 -9.70 7.17
CA LEU A 100 10.19 -8.58 6.39
C LEU A 100 10.51 -8.80 4.90
N LEU A 101 9.47 -8.84 4.08
CA LEU A 101 9.56 -8.82 2.62
C LEU A 101 9.07 -7.44 2.15
N ILE A 102 10.01 -6.59 1.73
CA ILE A 102 9.76 -5.17 1.49
C ILE A 102 9.88 -4.90 -0.02
N PHE A 103 8.84 -4.37 -0.63
CA PHE A 103 8.82 -3.94 -2.04
C PHE A 103 8.86 -2.41 -2.12
N ASP A 104 9.96 -1.85 -2.64
CA ASP A 104 10.23 -0.41 -2.61
C ASP A 104 10.17 0.09 -1.15
N ALA A 105 9.17 0.86 -0.73
CA ALA A 105 8.91 1.22 0.67
C ALA A 105 10.19 1.52 1.48
N ASN A 106 11.04 2.43 0.97
CA ASN A 106 12.41 2.67 1.41
C ASN A 106 12.52 2.92 2.93
N PHE A 107 12.66 1.83 3.68
CA PHE A 107 12.39 1.73 5.11
C PHE A 107 13.30 2.61 5.95
N LEU A 108 14.55 2.81 5.49
CA LEU A 108 15.60 3.53 6.19
C LEU A 108 15.87 4.94 5.65
N GLU A 109 15.03 5.46 4.76
CA GLU A 109 15.27 6.78 4.14
C GLU A 109 14.01 7.61 3.87
N ALA A 110 12.88 7.00 3.49
CA ALA A 110 11.68 7.75 3.09
C ALA A 110 10.36 7.19 3.65
N PHE A 111 10.31 5.90 3.97
CA PHE A 111 9.07 5.27 4.39
C PHE A 111 8.62 5.71 5.78
N ARG A 112 7.31 5.71 5.98
CA ARG A 112 6.64 6.29 7.14
C ARG A 112 6.23 5.23 8.17
N PRO A 113 6.25 5.55 9.46
CA PRO A 113 6.84 6.74 10.07
C PRO A 113 8.37 6.59 10.23
N TYR A 114 9.15 7.46 9.57
CA TYR A 114 10.61 7.34 9.47
C TYR A 114 11.31 7.16 10.83
N ASN A 115 11.01 8.02 11.81
CA ASN A 115 11.63 7.94 13.14
C ASN A 115 11.35 6.61 13.85
N ASN A 116 10.11 6.10 13.77
CA ASN A 116 9.77 4.81 14.37
C ASN A 116 10.43 3.65 13.61
N ASN A 117 10.49 3.73 12.27
CA ASN A 117 11.14 2.73 11.44
C ASN A 117 12.63 2.62 11.79
N MET A 118 13.31 3.74 12.06
CA MET A 118 14.71 3.76 12.48
C MET A 118 14.95 3.11 13.84
N GLN A 119 14.13 3.46 14.83
CA GLN A 119 14.19 2.83 16.16
C GLN A 119 13.88 1.33 16.08
N THR A 120 12.88 0.97 15.28
CA THR A 120 12.50 -0.41 15.01
C THR A 120 13.65 -1.17 14.37
N TRP A 121 14.30 -0.60 13.35
CA TRP A 121 15.45 -1.22 12.70
C TRP A 121 16.57 -1.51 13.70
N GLY A 122 16.94 -0.53 14.53
CA GLY A 122 17.91 -0.73 15.61
C GLY A 122 17.54 -1.87 16.55
N TYR A 123 16.26 -1.97 16.93
CA TYR A 123 15.75 -3.05 17.78
C TYR A 123 15.80 -4.43 17.09
N ILE A 124 15.23 -4.57 15.90
CA ILE A 124 15.09 -5.87 15.22
C ILE A 124 16.43 -6.44 14.72
N ARG A 125 17.44 -5.58 14.52
CA ARG A 125 18.79 -5.96 14.09
C ARG A 125 19.79 -6.10 15.25
N GLY A 126 19.61 -5.31 16.32
CA GLY A 126 20.57 -5.18 17.41
C GLY A 126 20.17 -5.84 18.73
N VAL A 127 18.88 -5.94 19.04
CA VAL A 127 18.38 -6.36 20.36
C VAL A 127 17.55 -7.65 20.29
N LYS A 128 16.68 -7.77 19.28
CA LYS A 128 15.76 -8.90 19.14
C LYS A 128 16.50 -10.21 18.86
N THR A 129 16.06 -11.29 19.52
CA THR A 129 16.48 -12.67 19.25
C THR A 129 15.23 -13.55 19.02
N PRO A 130 15.13 -14.26 17.87
CA PRO A 130 16.02 -14.19 16.71
C PRO A 130 15.92 -12.83 16.00
N LYS A 131 17.01 -12.40 15.36
CA LYS A 131 17.01 -11.19 14.53
C LYS A 131 16.01 -11.32 13.40
N THR A 132 15.39 -10.21 13.03
CA THR A 132 14.44 -10.20 11.91
C THR A 132 15.20 -10.23 10.60
N SER A 133 14.90 -11.23 9.77
CA SER A 133 15.40 -11.34 8.41
C SER A 133 14.69 -10.34 7.51
N VAL A 134 15.43 -9.71 6.59
CA VAL A 134 14.92 -8.69 5.69
C VAL A 134 15.32 -9.02 4.26
N THR A 135 14.32 -9.28 3.41
CA THR A 135 14.46 -9.29 1.96
C THR A 135 13.83 -8.03 1.38
N TYR A 136 14.62 -7.28 0.63
CA TYR A 136 14.26 -6.00 0.06
C TYR A 136 14.24 -6.10 -1.48
N VAL A 137 13.17 -5.65 -2.10
CA VAL A 137 12.93 -5.68 -3.55
C VAL A 137 12.88 -4.25 -4.04
N ASP A 138 13.75 -3.91 -4.98
CA ASP A 138 13.88 -2.53 -5.51
C ASP A 138 14.50 -2.57 -6.90
N VAL A 139 14.44 -1.46 -7.65
CA VAL A 139 15.05 -1.34 -8.97
C VAL A 139 16.52 -0.90 -8.89
N HIS A 140 16.98 -0.41 -7.74
CA HIS A 140 18.36 0.02 -7.53
C HIS A 140 18.85 -0.22 -6.09
N MET A 141 20.17 -0.19 -5.91
CA MET A 141 20.77 -0.23 -4.56
C MET A 141 20.58 1.13 -3.87
N ASN A 142 19.98 1.13 -2.69
CA ASN A 142 19.77 2.29 -1.82
C ASN A 142 20.09 1.95 -0.34
N GLN A 143 19.74 2.84 0.60
CA GLN A 143 20.10 2.65 2.01
C GLN A 143 19.46 1.41 2.62
N THR A 144 18.21 1.13 2.25
CA THR A 144 17.48 -0.04 2.77
C THR A 144 18.01 -1.33 2.16
N ALA A 145 18.22 -1.35 0.84
CA ALA A 145 18.79 -2.49 0.13
C ALA A 145 20.17 -2.88 0.67
N SER A 146 21.04 -1.89 0.94
CA SER A 146 22.40 -2.11 1.44
C SER A 146 22.45 -2.68 2.85
N ALA A 147 21.37 -2.52 3.63
CA ALA A 147 21.27 -2.99 5.00
C ALA A 147 20.45 -4.29 5.15
N ALA A 148 19.74 -4.71 4.09
CA ALA A 148 18.94 -5.93 4.06
C ALA A 148 19.83 -7.20 4.03
N ASP A 149 19.28 -8.35 4.43
CA ASP A 149 19.99 -9.63 4.32
C ASP A 149 20.00 -10.13 2.88
N ARG A 150 18.99 -9.73 2.09
CA ARG A 150 18.95 -9.96 0.65
C ARG A 150 18.31 -8.76 -0.06
N ALA A 151 18.98 -8.27 -1.10
CA ALA A 151 18.42 -7.33 -2.05
C ALA A 151 18.08 -8.06 -3.36
N LEU A 152 16.86 -7.86 -3.88
CA LEU A 152 16.41 -8.37 -5.17
C LEU A 152 16.21 -7.19 -6.11
N LEU A 153 17.10 -7.04 -7.09
CA LEU A 153 17.04 -5.96 -8.07
C LEU A 153 16.04 -6.30 -9.17
N ILE A 154 14.80 -5.84 -9.01
CA ILE A 154 13.67 -6.20 -9.87
C ILE A 154 13.59 -5.29 -11.10
N LYS A 155 13.10 -5.85 -12.22
CA LYS A 155 12.69 -5.04 -13.37
C LYS A 155 11.53 -4.11 -12.98
N PRO A 156 11.59 -2.79 -13.26
CA PRO A 156 10.54 -1.85 -12.87
C PRO A 156 9.12 -2.29 -13.31
N GLY A 157 8.16 -2.20 -12.39
CA GLY A 157 6.75 -2.48 -12.64
C GLY A 157 6.36 -3.97 -12.63
N THR A 158 7.30 -4.86 -12.29
CA THR A 158 7.09 -6.33 -12.32
C THR A 158 6.94 -6.97 -10.93
N ASP A 159 6.78 -6.16 -9.88
CA ASP A 159 6.62 -6.59 -8.48
C ASP A 159 5.48 -7.58 -8.28
N GLY A 160 4.36 -7.37 -8.97
CA GLY A 160 3.23 -8.29 -8.96
C GLY A 160 3.62 -9.69 -9.45
N ALA A 161 4.45 -9.80 -10.49
CA ALA A 161 4.89 -11.10 -11.00
C ALA A 161 5.78 -11.84 -9.98
N LEU A 162 6.65 -11.12 -9.26
CA LEU A 162 7.42 -11.71 -8.17
C LEU A 162 6.50 -12.19 -7.03
N ALA A 163 5.55 -11.35 -6.60
CA ALA A 163 4.61 -11.70 -5.54
C ALA A 163 3.73 -12.91 -5.91
N LEU A 164 3.23 -12.98 -7.14
CA LEU A 164 2.45 -14.13 -7.63
C LEU A 164 3.27 -15.43 -7.62
N ALA A 165 4.56 -15.37 -7.99
CA ALA A 165 5.42 -16.56 -7.94
C ALA A 165 5.80 -17.00 -6.53
N ILE A 166 5.94 -16.04 -5.60
CA ILE A 166 6.08 -16.36 -4.17
C ILE A 166 4.80 -17.03 -3.65
N ALA A 167 3.62 -16.49 -3.98
CA ALA A 167 2.33 -17.09 -3.62
C ALA A 167 2.17 -18.50 -4.19
N HIS A 168 2.56 -18.71 -5.45
CA HIS A 168 2.56 -20.03 -6.10
C HIS A 168 3.36 -21.04 -5.28
N VAL A 169 4.61 -20.72 -4.93
CA VAL A 169 5.47 -21.62 -4.15
C VAL A 169 4.90 -21.87 -2.76
N ILE A 170 4.39 -20.85 -2.08
CA ILE A 170 3.75 -21.01 -0.77
C ILE A 170 2.62 -22.04 -0.83
N LEU A 171 1.79 -22.00 -1.89
CA LEU A 171 0.68 -22.93 -2.07
C LEU A 171 1.17 -24.33 -2.47
N THR A 172 2.08 -24.47 -3.44
CA THR A 172 2.56 -25.79 -3.87
C THR A 172 3.35 -26.52 -2.80
N GLU A 173 4.02 -25.78 -1.91
CA GLU A 173 4.82 -26.33 -0.81
C GLU A 173 4.02 -26.51 0.50
N GLY A 174 2.74 -26.14 0.53
CA GLY A 174 1.91 -26.33 1.73
C GLY A 174 2.20 -25.34 2.86
N LEU A 175 2.82 -24.19 2.55
CA LEU A 175 3.33 -23.21 3.50
C LEU A 175 2.35 -22.09 3.82
N TRP A 176 1.05 -22.23 3.57
CA TRP A 176 0.06 -21.20 3.95
C TRP A 176 -0.38 -21.35 5.41
N GLU A 177 -0.95 -20.30 6.01
CA GLU A 177 -1.47 -20.31 7.37
C GLU A 177 -2.87 -20.90 7.41
N LYS A 178 -2.96 -22.20 7.68
CA LYS A 178 -4.24 -22.95 7.70
C LYS A 178 -5.24 -22.43 8.75
N SER A 179 -4.78 -21.79 9.83
CA SER A 179 -5.69 -21.19 10.81
C SER A 179 -6.41 -19.95 10.27
N PHE A 180 -5.77 -19.21 9.35
CA PHE A 180 -6.32 -18.00 8.74
C PHE A 180 -6.99 -18.28 7.39
N VAL A 181 -6.29 -18.98 6.50
CA VAL A 181 -6.71 -19.23 5.12
C VAL A 181 -7.76 -20.35 5.05
N GLY A 182 -7.56 -21.44 5.80
CA GLY A 182 -8.32 -22.68 5.62
C GLY A 182 -7.45 -23.83 5.09
N ASP A 183 -8.08 -24.93 4.72
CA ASP A 183 -7.38 -26.13 4.24
C ASP A 183 -8.26 -26.98 3.32
N PHE A 184 -7.65 -27.93 2.61
CA PHE A 184 -8.38 -28.95 1.84
C PHE A 184 -9.19 -29.85 2.76
N LYS A 185 -10.34 -30.33 2.27
CA LYS A 185 -11.28 -31.17 3.02
C LYS A 185 -10.67 -32.49 3.52
N ASP A 186 -9.75 -33.05 2.76
CA ASP A 186 -9.01 -34.27 3.07
C ASP A 186 -7.67 -34.02 3.77
N GLY A 187 -7.28 -32.75 3.95
CA GLY A 187 -6.02 -32.34 4.57
C GLY A 187 -4.78 -32.54 3.69
N GLU A 188 -4.93 -33.06 2.46
CA GLU A 188 -3.82 -33.24 1.53
C GLU A 188 -3.60 -31.99 0.68
N ASN A 189 -2.33 -31.61 0.45
CA ASN A 189 -2.04 -30.48 -0.42
C ASN A 189 -2.24 -30.85 -1.90
N GLN A 190 -3.31 -30.32 -2.49
CA GLN A 190 -3.68 -30.57 -3.89
C GLN A 190 -3.20 -29.47 -4.85
N PHE A 191 -2.55 -28.39 -4.38
CA PHE A 191 -1.99 -27.38 -5.29
C PHE A 191 -0.83 -27.98 -6.11
N LYS A 192 -1.11 -28.31 -7.37
CA LYS A 192 -0.12 -28.84 -8.33
C LYS A 192 0.00 -27.89 -9.53
N THR A 193 1.22 -27.47 -9.85
CA THR A 193 1.51 -26.57 -10.97
C THR A 193 0.76 -26.97 -12.25
N GLY A 194 0.07 -26.02 -12.87
CA GLY A 194 -0.73 -26.20 -14.08
C GLY A 194 -2.10 -26.90 -13.90
N ALA A 195 -2.36 -27.52 -12.75
CA ALA A 195 -3.61 -28.25 -12.50
C ALA A 195 -4.68 -27.35 -11.86
N ALA A 196 -5.88 -27.36 -12.43
CA ALA A 196 -7.04 -26.71 -11.83
C ALA A 196 -7.62 -27.57 -10.69
N LEU A 197 -8.29 -26.92 -9.74
CA LEU A 197 -8.92 -27.52 -8.58
C LEU A 197 -10.43 -27.27 -8.59
N ASP A 198 -11.21 -28.19 -8.02
CA ASP A 198 -12.62 -27.93 -7.73
C ASP A 198 -12.71 -26.88 -6.61
N THR A 199 -13.48 -25.82 -6.80
CA THR A 199 -13.68 -24.78 -5.77
C THR A 199 -14.29 -25.36 -4.49
N LYS A 200 -14.98 -26.50 -4.58
CA LYS A 200 -15.55 -27.19 -3.42
C LYS A 200 -14.54 -28.05 -2.65
N SER A 201 -13.30 -28.25 -3.12
CA SER A 201 -12.32 -29.10 -2.42
C SER A 201 -11.66 -28.41 -1.23
N PHE A 202 -11.75 -27.09 -1.14
CA PHE A 202 -11.09 -26.28 -0.11
C PHE A 202 -12.13 -25.61 0.80
N ASN A 203 -11.87 -25.62 2.11
CA ASN A 203 -12.69 -24.92 3.10
C ASN A 203 -11.97 -23.63 3.53
N GLU A 204 -12.39 -22.49 2.99
CA GLU A 204 -11.85 -21.18 3.37
C GLU A 204 -12.35 -20.74 4.76
N LYS A 205 -11.55 -19.91 5.45
CA LYS A 205 -11.89 -19.34 6.77
C LYS A 205 -12.07 -17.82 6.74
N TRP A 206 -10.95 -17.09 6.63
CA TRP A 206 -10.93 -15.62 6.66
C TRP A 206 -10.53 -15.00 5.31
N VAL A 207 -10.46 -15.82 4.28
CA VAL A 207 -10.20 -15.42 2.89
C VAL A 207 -11.39 -15.79 2.03
N SER A 208 -11.44 -15.25 0.82
CA SER A 208 -12.42 -15.65 -0.18
C SER A 208 -11.80 -15.74 -1.57
N GLY A 209 -12.07 -16.83 -2.27
CA GLY A 209 -11.72 -16.99 -3.69
C GLY A 209 -10.31 -17.52 -3.96
N LEU A 210 -9.64 -18.16 -3.00
CA LEU A 210 -8.30 -18.76 -3.15
C LEU A 210 -8.24 -19.75 -4.31
N ILE A 211 -9.19 -20.69 -4.38
CA ILE A 211 -9.21 -21.67 -5.47
C ILE A 211 -9.54 -21.01 -6.81
N GLN A 212 -10.40 -19.98 -6.82
CA GLN A 212 -10.68 -19.23 -8.04
C GLN A 212 -9.43 -18.48 -8.52
N TRP A 213 -8.68 -17.86 -7.62
CA TRP A 213 -7.42 -17.19 -7.92
C TRP A 213 -6.36 -18.18 -8.42
N TRP A 214 -6.26 -19.35 -7.79
CA TRP A 214 -5.40 -20.44 -8.25
C TRP A 214 -5.72 -20.86 -9.69
N ASN A 215 -6.99 -21.16 -9.94
CA ASN A 215 -7.45 -21.63 -11.24
C ASN A 215 -7.32 -20.58 -12.34
N THR A 216 -7.55 -19.31 -12.01
CA THR A 216 -7.53 -18.23 -12.99
C THR A 216 -6.10 -17.79 -13.31
N GLU A 217 -5.23 -17.74 -12.30
CA GLU A 217 -3.95 -17.05 -12.40
C GLU A 217 -2.79 -17.87 -11.81
N LEU A 218 -2.82 -18.22 -10.52
CA LEU A 218 -1.59 -18.65 -9.81
C LEU A 218 -1.02 -20.00 -10.25
N LYS A 219 -1.83 -20.95 -10.73
CA LYS A 219 -1.34 -22.32 -11.03
C LYS A 219 -0.20 -22.36 -12.04
N ASP A 220 -0.07 -21.32 -12.87
CA ASP A 220 0.95 -21.18 -13.92
C ASP A 220 2.01 -20.12 -13.58
N ARG A 221 1.92 -19.44 -12.43
CA ARG A 221 2.86 -18.38 -11.98
C ARG A 221 4.08 -18.99 -11.31
N THR A 222 4.78 -19.85 -12.04
CA THR A 222 5.97 -20.54 -11.53
C THR A 222 7.14 -19.57 -11.30
N PRO A 223 8.12 -19.93 -10.45
CA PRO A 223 9.39 -19.19 -10.35
C PRO A 223 10.09 -19.02 -11.70
N LYS A 224 10.04 -20.02 -12.59
CA LYS A 224 10.67 -19.93 -13.92
C LYS A 224 9.96 -18.93 -14.83
N TRP A 225 8.63 -18.86 -14.76
CA TRP A 225 7.86 -17.83 -15.45
C TRP A 225 8.24 -16.43 -14.94
N ALA A 226 8.28 -16.24 -13.62
CA ALA A 226 8.60 -14.95 -13.03
C ALA A 226 10.03 -14.51 -13.32
N GLU A 227 10.99 -15.42 -13.44
CA GLU A 227 12.37 -15.09 -13.86
C GLU A 227 12.39 -14.35 -15.22
N GLY A 228 11.59 -14.83 -16.19
CA GLY A 228 11.48 -14.19 -17.51
C GLY A 228 10.80 -12.81 -17.48
N VAL A 229 9.97 -12.54 -16.48
CA VAL A 229 9.26 -11.26 -16.33
C VAL A 229 10.07 -10.25 -15.51
N THR A 230 10.62 -10.70 -14.38
CA THR A 230 11.17 -9.87 -13.30
C THR A 230 12.68 -9.69 -13.36
N THR A 231 13.37 -10.53 -14.14
CA THR A 231 14.84 -10.72 -14.15
C THR A 231 15.43 -11.29 -12.86
N ILE A 232 14.60 -11.63 -11.86
CA ILE A 232 15.05 -12.30 -10.63
C ILE A 232 15.22 -13.81 -10.91
N PRO A 233 16.39 -14.40 -10.66
CA PRO A 233 16.61 -15.84 -10.81
C PRO A 233 15.55 -16.68 -10.07
N ALA A 234 15.01 -17.71 -10.73
CA ALA A 234 13.97 -18.57 -10.14
C ALA A 234 14.38 -19.18 -8.78
N GLU A 235 15.67 -19.49 -8.61
CA GLU A 235 16.22 -19.98 -7.35
C GLU A 235 16.05 -18.98 -6.18
N LEU A 236 16.18 -17.68 -6.44
CA LEU A 236 16.01 -16.64 -5.42
C LEU A 236 14.53 -16.43 -5.11
N ILE A 237 13.65 -16.61 -6.08
CA ILE A 237 12.19 -16.57 -5.88
C ILE A 237 11.77 -17.73 -4.97
N ILE A 238 12.21 -18.96 -5.27
CA ILE A 238 11.95 -20.15 -4.45
C ILE A 238 12.47 -19.92 -3.03
N LYS A 239 13.74 -19.50 -2.90
CA LYS A 239 14.36 -19.22 -1.60
C LYS A 239 13.57 -18.19 -0.80
N THR A 240 13.15 -17.09 -1.44
CA THR A 240 12.34 -16.06 -0.80
C THR A 240 10.99 -16.57 -0.35
N ALA A 241 10.31 -17.36 -1.17
CA ALA A 241 9.02 -17.94 -0.83
C ALA A 241 9.11 -18.93 0.33
N MET A 242 10.12 -19.81 0.33
CA MET A 242 10.36 -20.76 1.41
C MET A 242 10.65 -20.04 2.72
N GLU A 243 11.55 -19.06 2.71
CA GLU A 243 11.89 -18.28 3.91
C GLU A 243 10.69 -17.46 4.41
N PHE A 244 9.99 -16.74 3.53
CA PHE A 244 8.84 -15.91 3.91
C PHE A 244 7.66 -16.76 4.42
N GLY A 245 7.38 -17.90 3.78
CA GLY A 245 6.30 -18.80 4.17
C GLY A 245 6.55 -19.54 5.49
N SER A 246 7.81 -19.82 5.83
CA SER A 246 8.19 -20.59 7.03
C SER A 246 8.66 -19.75 8.21
N THR A 247 9.22 -18.55 7.98
CA THR A 247 9.79 -17.68 9.03
C THR A 247 8.73 -16.73 9.59
N ARG A 248 7.74 -17.30 10.29
CA ARG A 248 6.61 -16.53 10.86
C ARG A 248 6.92 -15.98 12.27
N PRO A 249 6.37 -14.83 12.68
CA PRO A 249 5.50 -13.93 11.91
C PRO A 249 6.26 -13.24 10.77
N ALA A 250 5.64 -13.11 9.60
CA ALA A 250 6.25 -12.50 8.42
C ALA A 250 5.35 -11.40 7.88
N ILE A 251 5.94 -10.31 7.39
CA ILE A 251 5.20 -9.15 6.83
C ILE A 251 5.69 -8.88 5.41
N ALA A 252 4.75 -8.78 4.47
CA ALA A 252 4.96 -8.16 3.18
C ALA A 252 4.46 -6.71 3.21
N LEU A 253 5.27 -5.76 2.76
CA LEU A 253 4.85 -4.36 2.59
C LEU A 253 5.31 -3.80 1.25
N PHE A 254 4.56 -2.81 0.76
CA PHE A 254 4.85 -2.11 -0.48
C PHE A 254 4.40 -0.66 -0.41
N GLU A 255 5.06 0.21 -1.18
CA GLU A 255 4.59 1.58 -1.41
C GLU A 255 4.90 2.04 -2.85
N ARG A 256 5.30 3.31 -3.02
CA ARG A 256 5.11 4.09 -4.24
C ARG A 256 5.74 3.45 -5.47
N GLY A 257 6.95 2.91 -5.37
CA GLY A 257 7.62 2.27 -6.50
C GLY A 257 6.85 1.08 -7.07
N ALA A 258 6.14 0.33 -6.22
CA ALA A 258 5.39 -0.86 -6.62
C ALA A 258 3.96 -0.57 -7.10
N HIS A 259 3.42 0.64 -6.84
CA HIS A 259 2.02 0.97 -7.17
C HIS A 259 1.81 2.21 -8.05
N THR A 260 2.80 3.10 -8.25
CA THR A 260 2.62 4.35 -9.00
C THR A 260 2.93 4.16 -10.49
N HIS A 261 2.22 3.22 -11.10
CA HIS A 261 2.24 2.94 -12.54
C HIS A 261 0.92 2.23 -12.92
N SER A 262 0.68 2.01 -14.22
CA SER A 262 -0.64 1.60 -14.75
C SER A 262 -1.22 0.31 -14.17
N ASN A 263 -0.38 -0.69 -13.86
CA ASN A 263 -0.76 -1.96 -13.22
C ASN A 263 -0.51 -1.98 -11.69
N GLY A 264 -0.22 -0.83 -11.07
CA GLY A 264 0.27 -0.77 -9.70
C GLY A 264 -0.72 -1.22 -8.62
N VAL A 265 -2.02 -1.04 -8.85
CA VAL A 265 -3.06 -1.57 -7.94
C VAL A 265 -3.01 -3.09 -7.91
N LEU A 266 -2.85 -3.75 -9.06
CA LEU A 266 -2.77 -5.21 -9.15
C LEU A 266 -1.47 -5.75 -8.53
N ASN A 267 -0.35 -5.04 -8.71
CA ASN A 267 0.90 -5.35 -8.01
C ASN A 267 0.69 -5.30 -6.49
N GLY A 268 0.07 -4.22 -5.99
CA GLY A 268 -0.25 -4.06 -4.58
C GLY A 268 -1.16 -5.17 -4.05
N MET A 269 -2.20 -5.57 -4.81
CA MET A 269 -3.09 -6.67 -4.42
C MET A 269 -2.34 -7.99 -4.31
N ALA A 270 -1.46 -8.31 -5.27
CA ALA A 270 -0.65 -9.53 -5.23
C ALA A 270 0.30 -9.54 -4.02
N ILE A 271 0.98 -8.42 -3.75
CA ILE A 271 1.88 -8.29 -2.60
C ILE A 271 1.10 -8.38 -1.29
N HIS A 272 -0.02 -7.67 -1.17
CA HIS A 272 -0.83 -7.67 0.05
C HIS A 272 -1.44 -9.04 0.34
N SER A 273 -1.81 -9.80 -0.69
CA SER A 273 -2.34 -11.16 -0.54
C SER A 273 -1.34 -12.13 0.09
N LEU A 274 -0.03 -11.87 -0.03
CA LEU A 274 1.01 -12.66 0.66
C LEU A 274 0.84 -12.61 2.18
N ASN A 275 0.40 -11.47 2.73
CA ASN A 275 0.14 -11.33 4.16
C ASN A 275 -1.00 -12.24 4.65
N ALA A 276 -2.06 -12.40 3.86
CA ALA A 276 -3.12 -13.34 4.18
C ALA A 276 -2.60 -14.79 4.12
N LEU A 277 -1.80 -15.13 3.11
CA LEU A 277 -1.25 -16.48 2.96
C LEU A 277 -0.35 -16.89 4.13
N VAL A 278 0.41 -15.98 4.72
CA VAL A 278 1.27 -16.27 5.88
C VAL A 278 0.62 -15.95 7.24
N GLY A 279 -0.65 -15.53 7.24
CA GLY A 279 -1.40 -15.25 8.47
C GLY A 279 -0.99 -13.98 9.20
N ALA A 280 -0.43 -13.00 8.50
CA ALA A 280 0.03 -11.74 9.09
C ALA A 280 -1.14 -10.79 9.42
N MET A 281 -2.30 -10.98 8.78
CA MET A 281 -3.47 -10.12 8.95
C MET A 281 -3.95 -10.14 10.41
N PHE A 282 -3.87 -8.99 11.08
CA PHE A 282 -4.26 -8.76 12.48
C PHE A 282 -3.53 -9.62 13.52
N ALA A 283 -2.38 -10.17 13.17
CA ALA A 283 -1.57 -11.02 14.06
C ALA A 283 -0.44 -10.23 14.75
N LYS A 284 0.04 -10.74 15.89
CA LYS A 284 1.27 -10.26 16.52
C LYS A 284 2.46 -10.52 15.58
N GLY A 285 3.29 -9.50 15.35
CA GLY A 285 4.34 -9.53 14.34
C GLY A 285 3.82 -9.45 12.90
N GLY A 286 2.54 -9.11 12.73
CA GLY A 286 1.86 -8.92 11.45
C GLY A 286 1.47 -7.46 11.21
N LEU A 287 0.29 -7.23 10.63
CA LEU A 287 -0.23 -5.91 10.28
C LEU A 287 -1.67 -5.73 10.70
N MET A 288 -2.09 -4.48 10.87
CA MET A 288 -3.47 -4.09 11.19
C MET A 288 -3.82 -2.76 10.52
N TYR A 289 -5.07 -2.32 10.66
CA TYR A 289 -5.48 -1.03 10.13
C TYR A 289 -4.83 0.11 10.91
N GLN A 290 -4.38 1.14 10.19
CA GLN A 290 -3.90 2.34 10.84
C GLN A 290 -5.10 3.11 11.41
N MET A 291 -5.18 3.18 12.74
CA MET A 291 -6.23 3.93 13.42
C MET A 291 -5.87 5.43 13.47
N GLY A 292 -6.84 6.28 13.15
CA GLY A 292 -6.73 7.72 13.35
C GLY A 292 -6.87 8.08 14.84
N PRO A 293 -6.31 9.21 15.29
CA PRO A 293 -6.60 9.73 16.63
C PRO A 293 -8.09 10.14 16.71
N ALA A 294 -8.68 10.05 17.90
CA ALA A 294 -10.03 10.57 18.12
C ALA A 294 -10.02 12.10 18.04
N TYR A 295 -10.99 12.67 17.32
CA TYR A 295 -11.16 14.12 17.18
C TYR A 295 -12.42 14.61 17.91
N GLY A 296 -12.41 15.89 18.32
CA GLY A 296 -13.59 16.60 18.81
C GLY A 296 -14.52 17.04 17.66
N PRO A 297 -15.72 17.55 17.98
CA PRO A 297 -16.68 18.04 16.98
C PRO A 297 -16.13 19.24 16.19
N ALA A 298 -16.55 19.38 14.93
CA ALA A 298 -16.24 20.53 14.10
C ALA A 298 -16.89 21.82 14.67
N PRO A 299 -16.28 23.00 14.48
CA PRO A 299 -16.81 24.25 15.02
C PRO A 299 -18.03 24.81 14.27
N ALA A 300 -18.42 24.25 13.10
CA ALA A 300 -19.57 24.71 12.32
C ALA A 300 -20.19 23.58 11.47
N ASN A 301 -21.50 23.67 11.19
CA ASN A 301 -22.25 22.76 10.33
C ASN A 301 -22.69 23.49 9.04
N SER A 302 -22.48 22.89 7.87
CA SER A 302 -22.83 23.50 6.58
C SER A 302 -24.33 23.57 6.32
N ALA A 303 -25.16 22.79 7.04
CA ALA A 303 -26.61 22.89 6.96
C ALA A 303 -27.18 24.16 7.64
N ASP A 304 -26.34 24.92 8.36
CA ASP A 304 -26.76 26.14 9.06
C ASP A 304 -26.76 27.40 8.14
N TYR A 305 -26.30 27.28 6.89
CA TYR A 305 -26.13 28.38 5.92
C TYR A 305 -26.59 27.98 4.52
#